data_AF-A0A7K4F0F0-F1
#
_entry.id   AF-A0A7K4F0F0-F1
#
_cell.length_a   1.000
_cell.length_b   1.000
_cell.length_c   1.000
_cell.angle_alpha   90.00
_cell.angle_beta   90.00
_cell.angle_gamma   90.00
#
_symmetry.space_group_name_H-M   'P 1'
#
loop_
_entity.id
_entity.type
_entity.pdbx_description
1 polymer ?
#
loop_
_entity_poly.entity_id
_entity_poly.type
_entity_poly.pdbx_seq_one_letter_code
_entity_poly.pdbx_strand_id
1 'polypeptide(L)' 'MLEKQFKPEVLYNRVVHFYMDKKGYSKEKANEIAQSVVQKEAQRRICKNENCKHFSHDHIRNSETCLVEDCECNEFTK' A
#
# COMPACT_ATOMS: atom_id res chain seq x y z
N MET A 1 -11.14 9.64 -8.35
CA MET A 1 -11.31 9.57 -6.88
C MET A 1 -9.94 9.28 -6.27
N LEU A 2 -9.53 10.03 -5.24
CA LEU A 2 -8.28 9.78 -4.50
C LEU A 2 -8.45 8.55 -3.60
N GLU A 3 -7.50 7.62 -3.63
CA GLU A 3 -7.51 6.48 -2.71
C GLU A 3 -7.22 6.95 -1.28
N LYS A 4 -7.83 6.29 -0.29
CA LYS A 4 -7.48 6.51 1.12
C LYS A 4 -6.02 6.13 1.36
N GLN A 5 -5.32 6.97 2.12
CA GLN A 5 -3.93 6.73 2.52
C GLN A 5 -3.78 5.34 3.14
N PHE A 6 -2.78 4.60 2.68
CA PHE A 6 -2.46 3.29 3.20
C PHE A 6 -1.79 3.43 4.57
N LYS A 7 -2.37 2.78 5.59
CA LYS A 7 -1.84 2.77 6.96
C LYS A 7 -1.27 1.38 7.28
N PRO A 8 0.04 1.15 7.03
CA PRO A 8 0.66 -0.17 7.19
C PRO A 8 0.58 -0.69 8.63
N GLU A 9 0.70 0.17 9.63
CA GLU A 9 0.64 -0.20 11.05
C GLU A 9 -0.74 -0.74 11.46
N VAL A 10 -1.81 -0.11 10.97
CA VAL A 10 -3.19 -0.53 11.26
C VAL A 10 -3.46 -1.90 10.63
N LEU A 11 -3.00 -2.10 9.40
CA LEU A 11 -3.12 -3.40 8.73
C LEU A 11 -2.30 -4.46 9.46
N TYR A 12 -1.05 -4.16 9.82
CA TYR A 12 -0.17 -5.04 10.57
C TYR A 12 -0.84 -5.53 11.86
N ASN A 13 -1.27 -4.61 12.71
CA ASN A 13 -1.89 -4.94 13.99
C ASN A 13 -3.16 -5.79 13.81
N ARG A 14 -4.00 -5.46 12.83
CA ARG A 14 -5.21 -6.23 12.54
C ARG A 14 -4.89 -7.67 12.11
N VAL A 15 -3.85 -7.87 11.31
CA VAL A 15 -3.42 -9.21 10.87
C VAL A 15 -2.84 -9.98 12.06
N VAL A 16 -1.97 -9.37 12.86
CA VAL A 16 -1.38 -10.02 14.06
C VAL A 16 -2.49 -10.48 15.00
N HIS A 17 -3.40 -9.58 15.39
CA HIS A 17 -4.53 -9.92 16.27
C HIS A 17 -5.42 -11.00 15.67
N PHE A 18 -5.71 -10.95 14.37
CA PHE A 18 -6.52 -11.99 13.73
C PHE A 18 -5.86 -13.38 13.84
N TYR A 19 -4.57 -13.49 13.53
CA TYR A 19 -3.89 -14.79 13.58
C TYR A 19 -3.60 -15.27 15.01
N MET A 20 -3.40 -14.36 15.96
CA MET A 20 -3.28 -14.72 17.37
C MET A 20 -4.63 -15.13 17.96
N ASP A 21 -5.64 -14.26 17.87
CA ASP A 21 -6.90 -14.42 18.59
C ASP A 21 -7.86 -15.41 17.91
N LYS A 22 -7.86 -15.47 16.56
CA LYS A 22 -8.78 -16.35 15.81
C LYS A 22 -8.14 -17.65 15.36
N LYS A 23 -6.82 -17.68 15.16
CA LYS A 23 -6.10 -18.87 14.66
C LYS A 23 -5.19 -19.51 15.71
N GLY A 24 -4.99 -18.88 16.87
CA GLY A 24 -4.16 -19.41 17.94
C GLY A 24 -2.68 -19.52 17.57
N TYR A 25 -2.21 -18.71 16.62
CA TYR A 25 -0.80 -18.75 16.20
C TYR A 25 0.09 -18.09 17.24
N SER A 26 1.36 -18.52 17.30
CA SER A 26 2.37 -17.82 18.08
C SER A 26 2.57 -16.41 17.56
N LYS A 27 2.97 -15.50 18.46
CA LYS A 27 3.24 -14.11 18.12
C LYS A 27 4.25 -13.98 16.97
N GLU A 28 5.29 -14.80 16.98
CA GLU A 28 6.33 -14.82 15.94
C GLU A 28 5.73 -15.14 14.57
N LYS A 29 4.95 -16.23 14.47
CA LYS A 29 4.31 -16.63 13.21
C LYS A 29 3.27 -15.62 12.73
N ALA A 30 2.51 -15.03 13.65
CA ALA A 30 1.55 -13.97 13.31
C ALA A 30 2.27 -12.71 12.81
N ASN A 31 3.41 -12.36 13.39
CA ASN A 31 4.23 -11.23 12.97
C ASN A 31 4.82 -11.43 11.57
N GLU A 32 5.37 -12.62 11.27
CA GLU A 32 5.89 -12.94 9.93
C GLU A 32 4.80 -12.82 8.85
N ILE A 33 3.61 -13.37 9.12
CA ILE A 33 2.46 -13.26 8.22
C ILE A 33 2.06 -11.80 8.04
N ALA A 34 1.96 -11.03 9.12
CA ALA A 34 1.59 -9.63 9.06
C ALA A 34 2.60 -8.79 8.27
N GLN A 35 3.90 -9.03 8.43
CA GLN A 35 4.95 -8.37 7.62
C GLN A 35 4.77 -8.68 6.13
N SER A 36 4.58 -9.96 5.78
CA SER A 36 4.40 -10.36 4.37
C SER A 36 3.15 -9.75 3.74
N VAL A 37 2.04 -9.71 4.49
CA VAL A 37 0.78 -9.10 4.02
C VAL A 37 0.93 -7.60 3.81
N VAL A 38 1.54 -6.89 4.76
CA VAL A 38 1.76 -5.44 4.66
C VAL A 38 2.67 -5.10 3.48
N GLN A 39 3.77 -5.85 3.28
CA GLN A 39 4.66 -5.65 2.14
C GLN A 39 3.96 -5.85 0.81
N LYS A 40 3.16 -6.92 0.66
CA LYS A 40 2.39 -7.19 -0.56
C LYS A 40 1.36 -6.11 -0.84
N GLU A 41 0.65 -5.65 0.18
CA GLU A 41 -0.35 -4.59 0.04
C GLU A 41 0.30 -3.22 -0.23
N ALA A 42 1.47 -2.94 0.35
CA ALA A 42 2.25 -1.76 0.03
C ALA A 42 2.68 -1.78 -1.44
N GLN A 43 3.27 -2.88 -1.91
CA GLN A 43 3.70 -3.04 -3.31
C GLN A 43 2.54 -2.92 -4.30
N ARG A 44 1.37 -3.48 -3.98
CA ARG A 44 0.16 -3.34 -4.82
C ARG A 44 -0.33 -1.91 -4.93
N ARG A 45 -0.01 -1.09 -3.94
CA ARG A 45 -0.36 0.34 -3.88
C ARG A 45 0.78 1.24 -4.34
N ILE A 46 1.86 0.69 -4.89
CA ILE A 46 2.85 1.45 -5.63
C ILE A 46 2.43 1.43 -7.09
N CYS A 47 2.59 2.56 -7.78
CA CYS A 47 2.31 2.65 -9.21
C CYS A 47 3.17 1.62 -9.96
N LYS A 48 2.54 0.91 -10.91
CA LYS A 48 3.19 -0.16 -11.69
C LYS A 48 3.94 0.37 -12.91
N ASN A 49 3.86 1.68 -13.17
CA ASN A 49 4.67 2.31 -14.20
C ASN A 49 6.13 2.29 -13.73
N GLU A 50 7.04 1.71 -14.51
CA GLU A 50 8.46 1.60 -14.13
C GLU A 50 9.11 2.97 -13.88
N ASN A 51 8.55 4.00 -14.50
CA ASN A 51 8.98 5.40 -14.41
C ASN A 51 8.39 6.14 -13.19
N CYS A 52 7.37 5.60 -12.51
CA CYS A 52 6.77 6.22 -11.34
C CYS A 52 6.61 5.20 -10.21
N LYS A 53 7.40 5.37 -9.15
CA LYS A 53 7.38 4.52 -7.95
C LYS A 53 6.59 5.14 -6.79
N HIS A 54 5.69 6.07 -7.11
CA HIS A 54 4.85 6.75 -6.12
C HIS A 54 3.66 5.89 -5.71
N PHE A 55 3.09 6.19 -4.54
CA PHE A 55 1.95 5.44 -4.05
C PHE A 55 0.69 5.82 -4.82
N SER A 56 -0.23 4.88 -5.00
CA SER A 56 -1.48 5.06 -5.73
C SER A 56 -2.43 6.10 -5.13
N HIS A 57 -2.19 6.54 -3.88
CA HIS A 57 -2.90 7.67 -3.28
C HIS A 57 -2.40 9.04 -3.76
N ASP A 58 -1.17 9.09 -4.27
CA ASP A 58 -0.60 10.25 -4.99
C ASP A 58 -0.99 10.23 -6.48
N HIS A 59 -1.86 9.30 -6.91
CA HIS A 59 -2.37 9.23 -8.27
C HIS A 59 -3.87 9.50 -8.34
N ILE A 60 -4.28 10.23 -9.36
CA ILE A 60 -5.68 10.25 -9.80
C ILE A 60 -5.93 8.96 -10.58
N ARG A 61 -6.42 7.93 -9.88
CA ARG A 61 -6.64 6.58 -10.41
C ARG A 61 -7.40 6.48 -11.75
N ASN A 62 -8.27 7.45 -12.06
CA ASN A 62 -9.06 7.44 -13.29
C ASN A 62 -8.30 7.96 -14.51
N SER A 63 -7.23 8.71 -14.30
CA SER A 63 -6.48 9.38 -15.37
C SER A 63 -4.99 9.02 -15.36
N GLU A 64 -4.61 8.03 -14.53
CA GLU A 64 -3.21 7.58 -14.31
C GLU A 64 -2.21 8.69 -13.93
N THR A 65 -2.71 9.90 -13.69
CA THR A 65 -1.94 11.12 -13.42
C THR A 65 -1.36 11.07 -12.01
N CYS A 66 -0.03 11.24 -11.90
CA CYS A 66 0.63 11.44 -10.62
C CYS A 66 0.54 12.91 -10.19
N LEU A 67 0.28 13.15 -8.90
CA LEU A 67 0.20 14.48 -8.31
C LEU A 67 1.57 15.02 -7.85
N VAL A 68 2.62 14.21 -7.97
CA VAL A 68 4.00 14.62 -7.65
C VAL A 68 4.55 15.43 -8.83
N GLU A 69 4.96 16.67 -8.56
CA GLU A 69 5.41 17.64 -9.58
C GLU A 69 6.56 17.11 -10.46
N ASP A 70 7.45 16.29 -9.89
CA ASP A 70 8.62 15.71 -10.57
C ASP A 70 8.39 14.26 -11.08
N CYS A 71 7.15 13.72 -11.08
CA CYS A 71 6.93 12.40 -11.69
C CYS A 71 6.67 12.49 -13.20
N GLU A 72 7.30 11.61 -13.97
CA GLU A 72 7.02 11.44 -15.41
C GLU A 72 5.59 10.97 -15.72
N CYS A 73 4.83 10.51 -14.72
CA CYS A 73 3.39 10.23 -14.82
C CYS A 73 2.49 11.46 -14.63
N ASN A 74 3.07 12.65 -14.48
CA ASN A 74 2.31 13.87 -14.32
C ASN A 74 1.82 14.37 -15.69
N GLU A 75 0.62 13.94 -16.08
CA GLU A 75 -0.08 14.43 -17.28
C GLU A 75 -0.95 15.67 -17.01
N PHE A 76 -0.62 16.51 -16.01
CA PHE A 76 -1.10 17.90 -16.05
C PHE A 76 -0.35 18.62 -17.18
N THR A 77 -0.75 18.35 -18.41
CA THR A 77 -0.29 19.07 -19.59
C THR A 77 -0.52 20.57 -19.38
N LYS A 78 0.52 21.36 -19.69
CA LYS A 78 0.45 22.81 -19.82
C LYS A 78 -0.65 23.26 -20.77
#